data_AF-A0A433CVP6-F1
#
_entry.id   AF-A0A433CVP6-F1
#
_cell.length_a   1.000
_cell.length_b   1.000
_cell.length_c   1.000
_cell.angle_alpha   90.00
_cell.angle_beta   90.00
_cell.angle_gamma   90.00
#
_symmetry.space_group_name_H-M   'P 1'
#
loop_
_entity.id
_entity.type
_entity.pdbx_description
1 polymer ?
#
loop_
_entity_poly.entity_id
_entity_poly.type
_entity_poly.pdbx_seq_one_letter_code
_entity_poly.pdbx_strand_id
1 'polypeptide(L)'
;MRNRDFAALAERLVFVVEDNEADLARGQNPASISKGKKRQAPREDAAEPLLVNPDTSSDSKPRHRSLRTIYDSDYTFLFGDLNYRISLTAPGSAPITIPLLLGLITDALPDLRPYDQLTIERANQRTLQGFFEGPLSFPPTYKFVVGTEDEYQSTLRIPSWCDRILWWHRMPLPTPIGTGALEVIAYADSASAQHPGKPNADSTPLRRLSSLGPNPALHAQPLTLHTYTSHGSYRFSDHKPVSALFTVCPSALPPRAASARPPRSHDNVDMYWRVKRVVGTSMDHAAGYSWLVATTRVGRLVLLGMLALGGWAALELWASR
;
A
#
# COMPACT_ATOMS: atom_id res chain seq x y z
N MET A 1 -5.74 15.90 -6.25
CA MET A 1 -6.47 14.61 -6.21
C MET A 1 -5.62 13.62 -5.42
N ARG A 2 -6.22 12.84 -4.52
CA ARG A 2 -5.55 11.93 -3.57
C ARG A 2 -4.54 10.97 -4.22
N ASN A 3 -4.78 10.60 -5.48
CA ASN A 3 -3.99 9.61 -6.22
C ASN A 3 -3.14 10.21 -7.33
N ARG A 4 -3.05 11.54 -7.41
CA ARG A 4 -2.35 12.22 -8.51
C ARG A 4 -0.83 12.01 -8.49
N ASP A 5 -0.31 11.28 -7.50
CA ASP A 5 1.12 11.11 -7.25
C ASP A 5 1.45 9.75 -6.61
N PHE A 6 0.70 8.69 -6.97
CA PHE A 6 1.07 7.34 -6.55
C PHE A 6 2.49 6.98 -7.01
N ALA A 7 2.90 7.53 -8.17
CA ALA A 7 4.27 7.60 -8.65
C ALA A 7 5.26 8.04 -7.56
N ALA A 8 5.12 9.26 -7.01
CA ALA A 8 6.03 9.72 -5.98
C ALA A 8 5.84 8.99 -4.65
N LEU A 9 4.67 8.41 -4.35
CA LEU A 9 4.56 7.52 -3.19
C LEU A 9 5.46 6.29 -3.36
N ALA A 10 5.39 5.61 -4.51
CA ALA A 10 6.25 4.47 -4.81
C ALA A 10 7.75 4.85 -4.87
N GLU A 11 8.09 6.02 -5.41
CA GLU A 11 9.47 6.54 -5.44
C GLU A 11 9.95 7.09 -4.08
N ARG A 12 9.05 7.44 -3.16
CA ARG A 12 9.41 7.81 -1.78
C ARG A 12 9.52 6.60 -0.88
N LEU A 13 8.88 5.49 -1.22
CA LEU A 13 9.09 4.18 -0.59
C LEU A 13 10.37 3.54 -1.17
N VAL A 14 11.44 4.32 -1.14
CA VAL A 14 12.77 3.90 -1.54
C VAL A 14 13.60 3.61 -0.31
N PHE A 15 14.10 2.40 -0.27
CA PHE A 15 14.97 1.89 0.77
C PHE A 15 16.41 2.07 0.31
N VAL A 16 17.23 2.68 1.16
CA VAL A 16 18.68 2.72 0.97
C VAL A 16 19.22 1.44 1.58
N VAL A 17 19.75 0.56 0.74
CA VAL A 17 20.52 -0.58 1.23
C VAL A 17 21.97 -0.12 1.31
N GLU A 18 22.56 -0.19 2.50
CA GLU A 18 24.02 -0.14 2.61
C GLU A 18 24.52 -1.52 2.17
N ASP A 19 25.08 -1.59 0.96
CA ASP A 19 25.71 -2.81 0.48
C ASP A 19 26.97 -3.05 1.34
N ASN A 20 26.82 -3.86 2.40
CA ASN A 20 27.96 -4.47 3.08
C ASN A 20 28.43 -5.62 2.17
N GLU A 21 29.57 -5.42 1.51
CA GLU A 21 30.28 -6.42 0.68
C GLU A 21 30.39 -7.83 1.34
N ALA A 22 30.23 -7.93 2.66
CA ALA A 22 30.21 -9.19 3.41
C ALA A 22 28.96 -10.06 3.20
N ASP A 23 27.80 -9.50 2.87
CA ASP A 23 26.54 -10.26 2.74
C ASP A 23 26.34 -10.84 1.34
N LEU A 24 26.89 -10.20 0.30
CA LEU A 24 26.90 -10.71 -1.08
C LEU A 24 27.77 -11.97 -1.22
N ALA A 25 28.78 -12.15 -0.38
CA ALA A 25 29.65 -13.33 -0.37
C ALA A 25 29.03 -14.55 0.34
N ARG A 26 27.97 -14.36 1.15
CA ARG A 26 27.38 -15.45 1.96
C ARG A 26 26.39 -16.33 1.18
N GLY A 27 26.02 -15.94 -0.04
CA GLY A 27 25.09 -16.67 -0.92
C GLY A 27 25.72 -17.81 -1.75
N GLN A 28 27.03 -18.04 -1.66
CA GLN A 28 27.74 -19.04 -2.47
C GLN A 28 28.65 -19.94 -1.60
N ASN A 29 28.05 -20.97 -0.99
CA ASN A 29 28.60 -22.31 -0.70
C ASN A 29 28.02 -22.92 0.60
N PRO A 30 27.39 -24.10 0.56
CA PRO A 30 26.93 -24.81 1.75
C PRO A 30 28.00 -25.82 2.20
N ALA A 31 29.02 -25.39 2.94
CA ALA A 31 29.90 -26.29 3.70
C ALA A 31 30.85 -25.53 4.62
N SER A 32 30.52 -25.47 5.92
CA SER A 32 31.46 -25.77 7.01
C SER A 32 30.87 -25.31 8.35
N ILE A 33 30.55 -26.31 9.18
CA ILE A 33 30.38 -26.15 10.62
C ILE A 33 31.76 -25.84 11.19
N SER A 34 31.95 -24.68 11.84
CA SER A 34 32.95 -24.59 12.90
C SER A 34 32.59 -23.55 13.98
N LYS A 35 32.37 -24.12 15.17
CA LYS A 35 32.77 -23.72 16.53
C LYS A 35 32.53 -22.28 17.01
N GLY A 36 31.74 -22.23 18.08
CA GLY A 36 31.28 -21.02 18.76
C GLY A 36 32.36 -20.10 19.33
N LYS A 37 31.97 -18.84 19.48
CA LYS A 37 32.61 -17.86 20.36
C LYS A 37 31.50 -17.16 21.15
N LYS A 38 31.63 -17.19 22.48
CA LYS A 38 30.66 -16.70 23.48
C LYS A 38 30.15 -15.30 23.13
N ARG A 39 28.82 -15.15 23.00
CA ARG A 39 28.14 -13.85 23.01
C ARG A 39 27.87 -13.44 24.45
N GLN A 40 28.46 -12.32 24.86
CA GLN A 40 28.11 -11.60 26.07
C GLN A 40 26.85 -10.77 25.75
N ALA A 41 25.84 -10.83 26.62
CA ALA A 41 24.57 -10.13 26.41
C ALA A 41 24.71 -8.61 26.65
N PRO A 42 24.14 -7.75 25.79
CA PRO A 42 23.87 -6.36 26.15
C PRO A 42 22.41 -6.17 26.58
N ARG A 43 22.26 -5.27 27.54
CA ARG A 43 21.05 -4.85 28.26
C ARG A 43 19.95 -4.29 27.35
N GLU A 44 18.72 -4.44 27.84
CA GLU A 44 17.54 -3.67 27.45
C GLU A 44 17.78 -2.18 27.76
N ASP A 45 17.64 -1.32 26.74
CA ASP A 45 17.02 0.01 26.80
C ASP A 45 17.29 0.78 25.48
N ALA A 46 16.28 1.55 25.04
CA ALA A 46 16.24 2.48 23.89
C ALA A 46 15.92 1.91 22.49
N ALA A 47 14.67 2.15 22.07
CA ALA A 47 14.26 2.14 20.67
C ALA A 47 14.90 3.34 19.95
N GLU A 48 15.97 3.09 19.21
CA GLU A 48 16.65 4.07 18.35
C GLU A 48 15.82 4.33 17.07
N PRO A 49 15.51 5.58 16.71
CA PRO A 49 14.78 5.92 15.49
C PRO A 49 15.66 5.73 14.23
N LEU A 50 15.10 5.05 13.22
CA LEU A 50 15.76 4.62 11.96
C LEU A 50 16.19 5.73 10.98
N LEU A 51 16.37 6.97 11.43
CA LEU A 51 16.81 8.08 10.57
C LEU A 51 18.11 8.69 11.10
N VAL A 52 19.22 8.01 10.79
CA VAL A 52 20.57 8.53 11.04
C VAL A 52 20.95 9.53 9.94
N ASN A 53 21.23 10.78 10.32
CA ASN A 53 21.93 11.76 9.49
C ASN A 53 23.44 11.42 9.50
N PRO A 54 24.13 11.30 8.36
CA PRO A 54 25.57 11.15 8.34
C PRO A 54 26.20 12.41 7.77
N ASP A 55 26.81 13.24 8.62
CA ASP A 55 27.89 14.12 8.17
C ASP A 55 28.87 14.30 9.33
N THR A 56 29.92 13.48 9.35
CA THR A 56 31.29 13.86 9.76
C THR A 56 32.26 12.70 9.57
N SER A 57 33.42 13.02 8.98
CA SER A 57 34.68 12.27 8.85
C SER A 57 34.93 11.37 7.62
N SER A 58 35.71 11.97 6.71
CA SER A 58 36.85 11.49 5.91
C SER A 58 36.99 10.01 5.50
N ASP A 59 37.13 9.85 4.18
CA ASP A 59 38.01 8.91 3.48
C ASP A 59 37.63 7.42 3.41
N SER A 60 36.46 7.15 2.81
CA SER A 60 36.20 5.85 2.20
C SER A 60 35.58 6.03 0.80
N LYS A 61 35.99 5.19 -0.15
CA LYS A 61 35.43 5.11 -1.51
C LYS A 61 33.90 5.27 -1.49
N PRO A 62 33.28 5.96 -2.46
CA PRO A 62 31.84 6.21 -2.44
C PRO A 62 31.09 4.88 -2.34
N ARG A 63 30.53 4.60 -1.16
CA ARG A 63 29.60 3.49 -0.95
C ARG A 63 28.46 3.69 -1.93
N HIS A 64 28.36 2.82 -2.94
CA HIS A 64 27.35 2.92 -3.97
C HIS A 64 25.99 2.62 -3.33
N ARG A 65 25.31 3.64 -2.80
CA ARG A 65 23.96 3.50 -2.21
C ARG A 65 23.00 3.10 -3.31
N SER A 66 22.68 1.81 -3.39
CA SER A 66 21.69 1.31 -4.33
C SER A 66 20.28 1.67 -3.84
N LEU A 67 19.58 2.51 -4.59
CA LEU A 67 18.19 2.86 -4.33
C LEU A 67 17.28 1.69 -4.73
N ARG A 68 16.46 1.19 -3.80
CA ARG A 68 15.48 0.12 -4.08
C ARG A 68 14.06 0.60 -3.81
N THR A 69 13.13 0.27 -4.70
CA THR A 69 11.69 0.57 -4.59
C THR A 69 10.91 -0.61 -3.99
N ILE A 70 9.61 -0.42 -3.73
CA ILE A 70 8.69 -1.52 -3.34
C ILE A 70 8.59 -2.64 -4.38
N TYR A 71 9.00 -2.39 -5.64
CA TYR A 71 9.01 -3.37 -6.72
C TYR A 71 10.34 -4.13 -6.83
N ASP A 72 11.29 -3.85 -5.95
CA ASP A 72 12.57 -4.56 -5.88
C ASP A 72 12.56 -5.76 -4.91
N SER A 73 11.44 -5.96 -4.20
CA SER A 73 11.16 -7.14 -3.39
C SER A 73 10.72 -8.32 -4.26
N ASP A 74 10.70 -9.53 -3.69
CA ASP A 74 10.14 -10.70 -4.36
C ASP A 74 8.61 -10.73 -4.24
N TYR A 75 8.13 -10.34 -3.06
CA TYR A 75 6.74 -10.17 -2.70
C TYR A 75 6.60 -8.86 -1.90
N THR A 76 5.52 -8.13 -2.16
CA THR A 76 5.18 -6.90 -1.45
C THR A 76 3.71 -6.99 -1.05
N PHE A 77 3.43 -6.84 0.23
CA PHE A 77 2.06 -6.74 0.74
C PHE A 77 1.82 -5.31 1.21
N LEU A 78 0.72 -4.72 0.77
CA LEU A 78 0.28 -3.38 1.19
C LEU A 78 -1.12 -3.51 1.79
N PHE A 79 -1.30 -3.07 3.02
CA PHE A 79 -2.58 -3.19 3.71
C PHE A 79 -2.79 -2.10 4.75
N GLY A 80 -4.05 -1.90 5.12
CA GLY A 80 -4.49 -0.98 6.17
C GLY A 80 -5.77 -0.25 5.79
N ASP A 81 -6.09 0.79 6.55
CA ASP A 81 -7.14 1.75 6.21
C ASP A 81 -6.65 2.67 5.08
N LEU A 82 -6.98 2.31 3.84
CA LEU A 82 -6.69 3.11 2.65
C LEU A 82 -7.73 4.23 2.44
N ASN A 83 -8.83 4.20 3.20
CA ASN A 83 -9.84 5.24 3.29
C ASN A 83 -10.49 5.63 1.94
N TYR A 84 -10.51 4.70 0.99
CA TYR A 84 -11.33 4.79 -0.22
C TYR A 84 -12.79 4.50 0.12
N ARG A 85 -13.70 5.22 -0.54
CA ARG A 85 -15.13 5.16 -0.22
C ARG A 85 -15.92 4.59 -1.38
N ILE A 86 -17.10 4.05 -1.07
CA ILE A 86 -18.12 3.82 -2.07
C ILE A 86 -18.71 5.19 -2.45
N SER A 87 -18.73 5.47 -3.75
CA SER A 87 -19.34 6.67 -4.31
C SER A 87 -20.79 6.37 -4.71
N LEU A 88 -21.72 7.29 -4.44
CA LEU A 88 -23.11 7.12 -4.90
C LEU A 88 -23.26 7.28 -6.42
N THR A 89 -22.19 7.69 -7.10
CA THR A 89 -22.11 7.84 -8.55
C THR A 89 -20.84 7.17 -9.06
N ALA A 90 -20.95 6.36 -10.10
CA ALA A 90 -19.81 5.72 -10.76
C ALA A 90 -19.86 5.94 -12.29
N PRO A 91 -18.70 6.07 -12.96
CA PRO A 91 -18.66 6.17 -14.41
C PRO A 91 -19.31 4.96 -15.08
N GLY A 92 -20.27 5.20 -15.98
CA GLY A 92 -20.96 4.11 -16.70
C GLY A 92 -22.00 3.35 -15.87
N SER A 93 -22.37 3.82 -14.67
CA SER A 93 -23.42 3.23 -13.83
C SER A 93 -24.44 4.29 -13.40
N ALA A 94 -25.67 3.85 -13.11
CA ALA A 94 -26.71 4.74 -12.59
C ALA A 94 -26.37 5.23 -11.18
N PRO A 95 -26.75 6.44 -10.77
CA PRO A 95 -26.61 6.86 -9.38
C PRO A 95 -27.40 5.96 -8.43
N ILE A 96 -26.85 5.68 -7.25
CA ILE A 96 -27.51 4.88 -6.20
C ILE A 96 -27.79 5.73 -4.96
N THR A 97 -28.86 5.39 -4.24
CA THR A 97 -29.21 6.02 -2.96
C THR A 97 -28.65 5.21 -1.79
N ILE A 98 -28.59 5.81 -0.59
CA ILE A 98 -28.14 5.09 0.62
C ILE A 98 -29.05 3.87 0.93
N PRO A 99 -30.39 3.95 0.87
CA PRO A 99 -31.23 2.78 1.07
C PRO A 99 -30.97 1.66 0.05
N LEU A 100 -30.79 2.01 -1.22
CA LEU A 100 -30.44 1.03 -2.25
C LEU A 100 -29.08 0.39 -1.96
N LEU A 101 -28.08 1.20 -1.59
CA LEU A 101 -26.74 0.70 -1.21
C LEU A 101 -26.83 -0.28 -0.04
N LEU A 102 -27.61 0.02 1.00
CA LEU A 102 -27.79 -0.89 2.13
C LEU A 102 -28.45 -2.21 1.71
N GLY A 103 -29.44 -2.18 0.81
CA GLY A 103 -30.02 -3.40 0.23
C GLY A 103 -29.03 -4.18 -0.63
N LEU A 104 -28.17 -3.51 -1.39
CA LEU A 104 -27.13 -4.19 -2.17
C LEU A 104 -26.08 -4.86 -1.27
N ILE A 105 -25.76 -4.30 -0.09
CA ILE A 105 -24.84 -4.96 0.85
C ILE A 105 -25.36 -6.34 1.26
N THR A 106 -26.67 -6.50 1.44
CA THR A 106 -27.29 -7.77 1.87
C THR A 106 -27.57 -8.69 0.69
N ASP A 107 -28.10 -8.15 -0.41
CA ASP A 107 -28.76 -8.95 -1.44
C ASP A 107 -27.88 -9.16 -2.69
N ALA A 108 -26.98 -8.22 -2.99
CA ALA A 108 -26.24 -8.17 -4.24
C ALA A 108 -24.89 -7.45 -4.10
N LEU A 109 -24.06 -7.91 -3.15
CA LEU A 109 -22.77 -7.28 -2.83
C LEU A 109 -21.86 -7.02 -4.05
N PRO A 110 -21.74 -7.94 -5.04
CA PRO A 110 -20.93 -7.70 -6.23
C PRO A 110 -21.31 -6.45 -7.03
N ASP A 111 -22.57 -6.03 -6.98
CA ASP A 111 -23.10 -4.88 -7.73
C ASP A 111 -22.63 -3.54 -7.14
N LEU A 112 -22.05 -3.54 -5.93
CA LEU A 112 -21.43 -2.36 -5.32
C LEU A 112 -19.99 -2.13 -5.80
N ARG A 113 -19.34 -3.15 -6.39
CA ARG A 113 -17.93 -3.07 -6.82
C ARG A 113 -17.66 -1.92 -7.82
N PRO A 114 -18.53 -1.63 -8.82
CA PRO A 114 -18.35 -0.51 -9.73
C PRO A 114 -18.32 0.87 -9.04
N TYR A 115 -18.88 0.96 -7.83
CA TYR A 115 -18.97 2.20 -7.05
C TYR A 115 -17.80 2.38 -6.06
N ASP A 116 -16.96 1.36 -5.88
CA ASP A 116 -15.77 1.42 -5.01
C ASP A 116 -14.68 2.30 -5.63
N GLN A 117 -14.31 3.40 -4.95
CA GLN A 117 -13.31 4.33 -5.46
C GLN A 117 -11.95 3.66 -5.69
N LEU A 118 -11.50 2.73 -4.84
CA LEU A 118 -10.19 2.10 -5.05
C LEU A 118 -10.20 1.27 -6.34
N THR A 119 -11.27 0.51 -6.57
CA THR A 119 -11.48 -0.25 -7.81
C THR A 119 -11.43 0.66 -9.03
N ILE A 120 -12.18 1.77 -9.02
CA ILE A 120 -12.19 2.76 -10.10
C ILE A 120 -10.79 3.35 -10.34
N GLU A 121 -10.07 3.72 -9.29
CA GLU A 121 -8.77 4.38 -9.39
C GLU A 121 -7.67 3.44 -9.89
N ARG A 122 -7.71 2.16 -9.48
CA ARG A 122 -6.83 1.10 -10.00
C ARG A 122 -7.14 0.77 -11.45
N ALA A 123 -8.42 0.64 -11.82
CA ALA A 123 -8.84 0.41 -13.20
C ALA A 123 -8.36 1.52 -14.14
N ASN A 124 -8.36 2.76 -13.66
CA ASN A 124 -7.86 3.92 -14.39
C ASN A 124 -6.34 4.14 -14.28
N GLN A 125 -5.59 3.17 -13.73
CA GLN A 125 -4.13 3.25 -13.55
C GLN A 125 -3.67 4.51 -12.79
N ARG A 126 -4.47 5.03 -11.85
CA ARG A 126 -4.13 6.21 -11.03
C ARG A 126 -3.46 5.86 -9.70
N THR A 127 -3.57 4.62 -9.24
CA THR A 127 -2.96 4.17 -7.98
C THR A 127 -2.66 2.67 -8.01
N LEU A 128 -1.68 2.22 -7.21
CA LEU A 128 -1.38 0.80 -6.96
C LEU A 128 -1.20 -0.03 -8.24
N GLN A 129 -0.49 0.51 -9.23
CA GLN A 129 -0.28 -0.19 -10.50
C GLN A 129 0.50 -1.48 -10.25
N GLY A 130 0.04 -2.55 -10.89
CA GLY A 130 0.59 -3.89 -10.76
C GLY A 130 0.20 -4.65 -9.49
N PHE A 131 -0.35 -3.98 -8.45
CA PHE A 131 -0.84 -4.70 -7.28
C PHE A 131 -2.13 -5.45 -7.62
N PHE A 132 -2.25 -6.65 -7.05
CA PHE A 132 -3.41 -7.50 -7.05
C PHE A 132 -4.21 -7.32 -5.75
N GLU A 133 -5.50 -7.64 -5.82
CA GLU A 133 -6.41 -7.66 -4.68
C GLU A 133 -7.38 -8.82 -4.87
N GLY A 134 -7.82 -9.44 -3.77
CA GLY A 134 -8.81 -10.51 -3.82
C GLY A 134 -10.22 -9.97 -4.06
N PRO A 135 -11.19 -10.85 -4.38
CA PRO A 135 -12.58 -10.45 -4.50
C PRO A 135 -13.12 -9.93 -3.16
N LEU A 136 -13.85 -8.80 -3.19
CA LEU A 136 -14.53 -8.24 -2.02
C LEU A 136 -15.85 -9.00 -1.76
N SER A 137 -15.73 -10.24 -1.31
CA SER A 137 -16.85 -11.13 -0.99
C SER A 137 -17.38 -10.95 0.45
N PHE A 138 -17.05 -9.83 1.08
CA PHE A 138 -17.42 -9.49 2.45
C PHE A 138 -17.97 -8.06 2.49
N PRO A 139 -18.89 -7.74 3.41
CA PRO A 139 -19.56 -6.45 3.41
C PRO A 139 -18.60 -5.30 3.74
N PRO A 140 -18.98 -4.04 3.43
CA PRO A 140 -18.17 -2.87 3.78
C PRO A 140 -17.72 -2.87 5.25
N THR A 141 -16.49 -2.47 5.51
CA THR A 141 -15.87 -2.61 6.84
C THR A 141 -16.05 -1.40 7.73
N TYR A 142 -16.61 -0.31 7.20
CA TYR A 142 -16.79 0.98 7.84
C TYR A 142 -18.05 1.65 7.30
N LYS A 143 -18.83 2.47 8.03
CA LYS A 143 -18.74 2.84 9.44
C LYS A 143 -19.85 2.15 10.22
N PHE A 144 -19.48 1.30 11.18
CA PHE A 144 -20.43 0.62 12.05
C PHE A 144 -20.81 1.46 13.26
N VAL A 145 -21.98 1.18 13.83
CA VAL A 145 -22.31 1.59 15.19
C VAL A 145 -21.46 0.76 16.15
N VAL A 146 -20.66 1.41 17.00
CA VAL A 146 -19.83 0.69 17.99
C VAL A 146 -20.74 -0.09 18.94
N GLY A 147 -20.39 -1.35 19.19
CA GLY A 147 -21.19 -2.28 20.00
C GLY A 147 -22.11 -3.20 19.19
N THR A 148 -22.29 -2.96 17.88
CA THR A 148 -23.12 -3.79 16.99
C THR A 148 -22.27 -4.62 16.02
N GLU A 149 -22.86 -5.68 15.44
CA GLU A 149 -22.19 -6.52 14.43
C GLU A 149 -22.50 -6.08 13.00
N ASP A 150 -23.74 -5.65 12.78
CA ASP A 150 -24.38 -5.55 11.47
C ASP A 150 -25.02 -4.17 11.21
N GLU A 151 -24.98 -3.25 12.18
CA GLU A 151 -25.60 -1.92 12.03
C GLU A 151 -24.58 -0.88 11.53
N TYR A 152 -24.88 -0.30 10.36
CA TYR A 152 -24.11 0.81 9.80
C TYR A 152 -24.63 2.17 10.29
N GLN A 153 -23.70 3.06 10.64
CA GLN A 153 -23.99 4.46 10.93
C GLN A 153 -24.09 5.29 9.63
N SER A 154 -24.98 4.87 8.74
CA SER A 154 -25.11 5.36 7.36
C SER A 154 -25.50 6.84 7.24
N THR A 155 -26.09 7.42 8.30
CA THR A 155 -26.43 8.85 8.39
C THR A 155 -25.20 9.75 8.48
N LEU A 156 -24.09 9.27 9.04
CA LEU A 156 -22.84 10.04 9.16
C LEU A 156 -21.89 9.77 7.98
N ARG A 157 -21.83 8.52 7.53
CA ARG A 157 -20.90 8.06 6.50
C ARG A 157 -21.50 6.93 5.68
N ILE A 158 -21.35 7.01 4.37
CA ILE A 158 -21.68 5.92 3.44
C ILE A 158 -20.82 4.69 3.80
N PRO A 159 -21.43 3.50 4.00
CA PRO A 159 -20.67 2.27 4.19
C PRO A 159 -19.64 2.04 3.09
N SER A 160 -18.40 1.69 3.41
CA SER A 160 -17.28 1.58 2.48
C SER A 160 -16.25 0.54 2.90
N TRP A 161 -15.57 -0.06 1.91
CA TRP A 161 -14.37 -0.88 2.12
C TRP A 161 -13.13 0.01 2.27
N CYS A 162 -12.95 0.55 3.48
CA CYS A 162 -11.80 1.37 3.82
C CYS A 162 -10.54 0.51 4.05
N ASP A 163 -10.73 -0.68 4.62
CA ASP A 163 -9.67 -1.58 5.06
C ASP A 163 -9.36 -2.62 3.97
N ARG A 164 -8.15 -2.58 3.39
CA ARG A 164 -7.82 -3.34 2.17
C ARG A 164 -6.49 -4.07 2.32
N ILE A 165 -6.35 -5.21 1.65
CA ILE A 165 -5.10 -5.97 1.55
C ILE A 165 -4.80 -6.21 0.08
N LEU A 166 -3.69 -5.65 -0.40
CA LEU A 166 -3.19 -5.81 -1.75
C LEU A 166 -1.81 -6.46 -1.72
N TRP A 167 -1.44 -7.13 -2.81
CA TRP A 167 -0.13 -7.73 -2.94
C TRP A 167 0.45 -7.53 -4.33
N TRP A 168 1.76 -7.58 -4.42
CA TRP A 168 2.52 -7.61 -5.65
C TRP A 168 3.58 -8.69 -5.53
N HIS A 169 3.91 -9.34 -6.63
CA HIS A 169 5.05 -10.25 -6.71
C HIS A 169 5.71 -10.10 -8.09
N ARG A 170 6.97 -10.52 -8.20
CA ARG A 170 7.65 -10.51 -9.51
C ARG A 170 6.89 -11.39 -10.50
N MET A 171 6.60 -10.79 -11.66
CA MET A 171 5.98 -11.43 -12.82
C MET A 171 7.01 -11.61 -13.92
N PRO A 172 6.94 -12.68 -14.73
CA PRO A 172 7.82 -12.82 -15.89
C PRO A 172 7.59 -11.70 -16.90
N LEU A 173 8.61 -11.36 -17.70
CA LEU A 173 8.46 -10.42 -18.82
C LEU A 173 7.37 -10.91 -19.78
N PRO A 174 6.52 -10.02 -20.33
CA PRO A 174 5.58 -10.39 -21.39
C PRO A 174 6.39 -10.92 -22.57
N THR A 175 6.19 -12.19 -22.93
CA THR A 175 6.74 -12.73 -24.17
C THR A 175 6.03 -12.07 -25.35
N PRO A 176 6.75 -11.56 -26.38
CA PRO A 176 6.12 -11.16 -27.62
C PRO A 176 5.56 -12.42 -28.29
N ILE A 177 4.27 -12.70 -28.09
CA ILE A 177 3.58 -13.72 -28.88
C ILE A 177 3.41 -13.11 -30.28
N GLY A 178 4.06 -13.72 -31.26
CA GLY A 178 3.88 -13.36 -32.67
C GLY A 178 2.38 -13.32 -33.00
N THR A 179 1.96 -12.23 -33.62
CA THR A 179 0.59 -11.96 -34.11
C THR A 179 -0.51 -11.95 -33.03
N GLY A 180 -0.83 -10.74 -32.54
CA GLY A 180 -2.23 -10.32 -32.37
C GLY A 180 -2.92 -10.49 -31.01
N ALA A 181 -2.28 -11.05 -29.98
CA ALA A 181 -2.87 -11.05 -28.63
C ALA A 181 -1.77 -10.92 -27.58
N LEU A 182 -1.76 -9.80 -26.84
CA LEU A 182 -1.09 -9.74 -25.55
C LEU A 182 -1.80 -10.72 -24.63
N GLU A 183 -1.14 -11.82 -24.29
CA GLU A 183 -1.54 -12.62 -23.13
C GLU A 183 -1.19 -11.78 -21.89
N VAL A 184 -2.10 -10.88 -21.53
CA VAL A 184 -2.16 -10.39 -20.17
C VAL A 184 -2.44 -11.64 -19.35
N ILE A 185 -1.42 -12.18 -18.67
CA ILE A 185 -1.62 -13.09 -17.54
C ILE A 185 -2.26 -12.24 -16.43
N ALA A 186 -3.49 -11.80 -16.69
CA ALA A 186 -4.43 -11.43 -15.67
C ALA A 186 -4.67 -12.75 -14.96
N TYR A 187 -4.12 -12.88 -13.75
CA TYR A 187 -4.79 -13.72 -12.78
C TYR A 187 -6.20 -13.15 -12.67
N ALA A 188 -7.10 -13.77 -13.44
CA ALA A 188 -8.43 -13.28 -13.64
C ALA A 188 -9.06 -13.06 -12.26
N ASP A 189 -9.64 -11.88 -12.09
CA ASP A 189 -10.79 -11.69 -11.22
C ASP A 189 -11.73 -12.87 -11.48
N SER A 190 -11.69 -13.90 -10.62
CA SER A 190 -12.63 -15.00 -10.67
C SER A 190 -13.95 -14.51 -10.08
N ALA A 191 -14.56 -13.52 -10.73
CA ALA A 191 -15.96 -13.14 -10.59
C ALA A 191 -16.31 -12.05 -11.63
N SER A 192 -17.14 -12.44 -12.59
CA SER A 192 -18.04 -11.60 -13.40
C SER A 192 -17.51 -11.03 -14.73
N ALA A 193 -17.91 -11.70 -15.81
CA ALA A 193 -18.42 -11.05 -17.02
C ALA A 193 -19.52 -11.94 -17.62
N GLN A 194 -20.71 -11.93 -17.01
CA GLN A 194 -21.94 -12.37 -17.70
C GLN A 194 -22.61 -11.11 -18.28
N HIS A 195 -22.47 -10.93 -19.59
CA HIS A 195 -23.34 -10.04 -20.36
C HIS A 195 -24.72 -10.69 -20.54
N PRO A 196 -25.84 -9.94 -20.41
CA PRO A 196 -27.16 -10.48 -20.72
C PRO A 196 -27.40 -10.37 -22.23
N GLY A 197 -27.20 -11.49 -22.94
CA GLY A 197 -27.54 -11.64 -24.36
C GLY A 197 -28.21 -12.99 -24.58
N LYS A 198 -29.37 -12.98 -25.22
CA LYS A 198 -30.26 -14.14 -25.46
C LYS A 198 -29.55 -15.37 -26.06
N PRO A 199 -30.03 -16.60 -25.80
CA PRO A 199 -29.40 -17.81 -26.32
C PRO A 199 -29.71 -17.94 -27.82
N ASN A 200 -28.67 -18.07 -28.64
CA ASN A 200 -28.80 -18.63 -29.97
C ASN A 200 -28.14 -20.01 -29.96
N ALA A 201 -28.89 -21.01 -30.43
CA ALA A 201 -28.45 -22.39 -30.58
C ALA A 201 -27.31 -22.48 -31.62
N ASP A 202 -26.53 -23.55 -31.52
CA ASP A 202 -25.36 -23.91 -32.34
C ASP A 202 -24.02 -23.23 -31.99
N SER A 203 -23.32 -23.82 -31.01
CA SER A 203 -21.87 -24.08 -31.15
C SER A 203 -21.41 -25.20 -30.23
N THR A 204 -20.89 -26.24 -30.86
CA THR A 204 -20.27 -27.44 -30.29
C THR A 204 -19.05 -27.09 -29.42
N PRO A 205 -18.84 -27.70 -28.23
CA PRO A 205 -17.73 -27.32 -27.37
C PRO A 205 -16.41 -27.93 -27.87
N LEU A 206 -15.46 -27.09 -28.29
CA LEU A 206 -14.11 -27.51 -28.66
C LEU A 206 -13.28 -27.85 -27.42
N ARG A 207 -13.17 -29.17 -27.19
CA ARG A 207 -11.97 -29.93 -26.84
C ARG A 207 -11.02 -29.32 -25.78
N ARG A 208 -11.25 -29.74 -24.53
CA ARG A 208 -10.32 -29.69 -23.41
C ARG A 208 -9.03 -30.47 -23.77
N LEU A 209 -7.91 -29.78 -23.99
CA LEU A 209 -6.61 -30.42 -24.25
C LEU A 209 -5.93 -30.78 -22.91
N SER A 210 -6.36 -31.89 -22.33
CA SER A 210 -5.68 -32.52 -21.19
C SER A 210 -4.69 -33.57 -21.71
N SER A 211 -3.42 -33.19 -21.92
CA SER A 211 -2.31 -34.16 -22.03
C SER A 211 -0.94 -33.50 -21.86
N LEU A 212 -0.56 -33.17 -20.64
CA LEU A 212 0.84 -33.09 -20.19
C LEU A 212 0.90 -33.76 -18.81
N GLY A 213 1.83 -34.70 -18.64
CA GLY A 213 1.93 -35.58 -17.46
C GLY A 213 2.26 -34.85 -16.16
N PRO A 214 2.32 -35.58 -15.02
CA PRO A 214 2.43 -35.00 -13.70
C PRO A 214 3.88 -34.54 -13.44
N ASN A 215 4.21 -33.31 -13.85
CA ASN A 215 5.38 -32.62 -13.35
C ASN A 215 4.91 -31.53 -12.36
N PRO A 216 4.92 -31.78 -11.03
CA PRO A 216 4.36 -30.86 -10.04
C PRO A 216 5.09 -29.51 -9.97
N ALA A 217 6.25 -29.36 -10.60
CA ALA A 217 7.00 -28.11 -10.65
C ALA A 217 6.48 -27.08 -11.67
N LEU A 218 5.69 -27.49 -12.68
CA LEU A 218 5.33 -26.61 -13.80
C LEU A 218 4.08 -25.72 -13.54
N HIS A 219 3.39 -25.88 -12.41
CA HIS A 219 2.11 -25.22 -12.13
C HIS A 219 2.03 -24.50 -10.78
N ALA A 220 3.11 -24.46 -9.99
CA ALA A 220 3.08 -23.77 -8.72
C ALA A 220 2.96 -22.25 -8.96
N GLN A 221 1.87 -21.64 -8.50
CA GLN A 221 1.71 -20.19 -8.54
C GLN A 221 2.70 -19.56 -7.53
N PRO A 222 3.41 -18.46 -7.87
CA PRO A 222 4.34 -17.81 -6.95
C PRO A 222 3.69 -17.36 -5.65
N LEU A 223 2.39 -17.03 -5.70
CA LEU A 223 1.60 -16.63 -4.55
C LEU A 223 0.14 -17.07 -4.79
N THR A 224 -0.46 -17.70 -3.78
CA THR A 224 -1.86 -18.14 -3.80
C THR A 224 -2.59 -17.51 -2.62
N LEU A 225 -3.70 -16.82 -2.90
CA LEU A 225 -4.63 -16.32 -1.89
C LEU A 225 -5.63 -17.43 -1.53
N HIS A 226 -5.70 -17.80 -0.25
CA HIS A 226 -6.64 -18.81 0.26
C HIS A 226 -7.91 -18.19 0.84
N THR A 227 -7.77 -17.04 1.50
CA THR A 227 -8.90 -16.39 2.18
C THR A 227 -8.67 -14.89 2.15
N TYR A 228 -9.73 -14.11 1.92
CA TYR A 228 -9.77 -12.67 2.08
C TYR A 228 -11.15 -12.30 2.62
N THR A 229 -11.21 -11.87 3.88
CA THR A 229 -12.49 -11.71 4.59
C THR A 229 -12.42 -10.64 5.67
N SER A 230 -13.59 -10.14 6.07
CA SER A 230 -13.76 -9.26 7.24
C SER A 230 -14.34 -10.02 8.43
N HIS A 231 -14.03 -9.56 9.63
CA HIS A 231 -14.49 -10.17 10.88
C HIS A 231 -15.56 -9.29 11.55
N GLY A 232 -16.84 -9.55 11.23
CA GLY A 232 -17.99 -8.75 11.71
C GLY A 232 -18.24 -8.83 13.23
N SER A 233 -17.80 -9.91 13.87
CA SER A 233 -17.98 -10.18 15.31
C SER A 233 -17.22 -9.24 16.24
N TYR A 234 -16.26 -8.46 15.72
CA TYR A 234 -15.54 -7.45 16.49
C TYR A 234 -16.38 -6.18 16.60
N ARG A 235 -16.70 -5.79 17.84
CA ARG A 235 -17.67 -4.70 18.13
C ARG A 235 -17.06 -3.48 18.82
N PHE A 236 -15.77 -3.49 19.13
CA PHE A 236 -15.11 -2.42 19.88
C PHE A 236 -14.71 -1.21 19.03
N SER A 237 -14.75 -1.34 17.70
CA SER A 237 -14.39 -0.31 16.72
C SER A 237 -15.53 -0.13 15.73
N ASP A 238 -15.60 1.05 15.12
CA ASP A 238 -16.47 1.33 13.98
C ASP A 238 -15.92 0.78 12.65
N HIS A 239 -14.71 0.22 12.68
CA HIS A 239 -14.11 -0.59 11.63
C HIS A 239 -14.14 -2.09 11.96
N LYS A 240 -14.37 -2.92 10.95
CA LYS A 240 -14.27 -4.38 11.06
C LYS A 240 -12.89 -4.86 10.57
N PRO A 241 -12.16 -5.67 11.36
CA PRO A 241 -10.86 -6.19 10.94
C PRO A 241 -10.94 -6.96 9.64
N VAL A 242 -9.92 -6.84 8.80
CA VAL A 242 -9.78 -7.57 7.54
C VAL A 242 -8.55 -8.46 7.62
N SER A 243 -8.68 -9.69 7.13
CA SER A 243 -7.57 -10.65 7.08
C SER A 243 -7.46 -11.28 5.71
N ALA A 244 -6.24 -11.61 5.31
CA ALA A 244 -5.96 -12.44 4.15
C ALA A 244 -4.94 -13.52 4.49
N LEU A 245 -5.12 -14.72 3.93
CA LEU A 245 -4.23 -15.86 4.10
C LEU A 245 -3.60 -16.22 2.75
N PHE A 246 -2.27 -16.34 2.73
CA PHE A 246 -1.51 -16.62 1.52
C PHE A 246 -0.60 -17.83 1.69
N THR A 247 -0.41 -18.58 0.60
CA THR A 247 0.77 -19.44 0.43
C THR A 247 1.72 -18.78 -0.57
N VAL A 248 3.00 -18.79 -0.23
CA VAL A 248 4.07 -18.19 -1.04
C VAL A 248 5.00 -19.30 -1.49
N CYS A 249 5.32 -19.32 -2.79
CA CYS A 249 6.19 -20.33 -3.42
C CYS A 249 7.40 -19.64 -4.07
N PRO A 250 8.49 -19.36 -3.33
CA PRO A 250 9.64 -18.62 -3.86
C PRO A 250 10.31 -19.30 -5.06
N SER A 251 10.29 -20.64 -5.12
CA SER A 251 10.84 -21.41 -6.23
C SER A 251 10.09 -21.24 -7.55
N ALA A 252 8.86 -20.72 -7.50
CA ALA A 252 8.05 -20.44 -8.69
C ALA A 252 8.25 -19.02 -9.24
N LEU A 253 9.04 -18.16 -8.56
CA LEU A 253 9.32 -16.82 -9.07
C LEU A 253 10.25 -16.86 -10.29
N PRO A 254 10.04 -15.97 -11.28
CA PRO A 254 10.99 -15.83 -12.38
C PRO A 254 12.35 -15.35 -11.87
N PRO A 255 13.45 -15.57 -12.60
CA PRO A 255 14.73 -14.94 -12.32
C PRO A 255 14.60 -13.40 -12.33
N ARG A 256 15.35 -12.70 -11.48
CA ARG A 256 15.27 -11.22 -11.36
C ARG A 256 15.65 -10.49 -12.65
N ALA A 257 16.52 -11.08 -13.47
CA ALA A 257 16.87 -10.55 -14.78
C ALA A 257 15.73 -10.67 -15.82
N ALA A 258 14.74 -11.52 -15.56
CA ALA A 258 13.64 -11.83 -16.47
C ALA A 258 12.27 -11.38 -15.92
N SER A 259 12.24 -10.50 -14.92
CA SER A 259 11.00 -10.00 -14.31
C SER A 259 10.55 -8.67 -14.90
N ALA A 260 9.25 -8.57 -15.24
CA ALA A 260 8.62 -7.32 -15.58
C ALA A 260 8.60 -6.38 -14.37
N ARG A 261 9.04 -5.14 -14.57
CA ARG A 261 8.72 -4.04 -13.65
C ARG A 261 7.41 -3.42 -14.10
N PRO A 262 6.51 -3.04 -13.19
CA PRO A 262 5.32 -2.29 -13.58
C PRO A 262 5.75 -1.01 -14.32
N PRO A 263 4.96 -0.55 -15.29
CA PRO A 263 5.27 0.66 -16.04
C PRO A 263 5.50 1.79 -15.04
N ARG A 264 6.66 2.47 -15.16
CA ARG A 264 6.88 3.72 -14.44
C ARG A 264 5.73 4.64 -14.85
N SER A 265 4.88 5.01 -13.89
CA SER A 265 3.88 6.04 -14.10
C SER A 265 4.58 7.25 -14.68
N HIS A 266 4.17 7.66 -15.88
CA HIS A 266 4.81 8.70 -16.68
C HIS A 266 4.46 10.11 -16.18
N ASP A 267 4.43 10.28 -14.86
CA ASP A 267 4.19 11.57 -14.23
C ASP A 267 5.52 12.08 -13.70
N ASN A 268 6.01 13.16 -14.29
CA ASN A 268 7.19 13.87 -13.82
C ASN A 268 6.97 14.22 -12.35
N VAL A 269 7.67 13.51 -11.45
CA VAL A 269 7.69 13.84 -10.04
C VAL A 269 8.13 15.29 -9.91
N ASP A 270 7.31 16.07 -9.22
CA ASP A 270 7.60 17.48 -8.99
C ASP A 270 8.98 17.61 -8.34
N MET A 271 9.93 18.19 -9.07
CA MET A 271 11.31 18.35 -8.62
C MET A 271 11.40 19.12 -7.28
N TYR A 272 10.37 19.90 -6.95
CA TYR A 272 10.27 20.67 -5.71
C TYR A 272 9.56 19.93 -4.58
N TRP A 273 9.28 18.63 -4.68
CA TRP A 273 8.52 17.92 -3.66
C TRP A 273 9.15 17.98 -2.26
N ARG A 274 10.49 18.02 -2.17
CA ARG A 274 11.22 18.18 -0.91
C ARG A 274 10.96 19.56 -0.30
N VAL A 275 10.99 20.60 -1.13
CA VAL A 275 10.67 21.98 -0.72
C VAL A 275 9.22 22.05 -0.28
N LYS A 276 8.29 21.50 -1.05
CA LYS A 276 6.86 21.46 -0.71
C LYS A 276 6.59 20.70 0.59
N ARG A 277 7.32 19.62 0.87
CA ARG A 277 7.23 18.91 2.15
C ARG A 277 7.68 19.82 3.31
N VAL A 278 8.83 20.46 3.20
CA VAL A 278 9.34 21.37 4.24
C VAL A 278 8.38 22.54 4.47
N VAL A 279 7.87 23.15 3.39
CA VAL A 279 6.88 24.23 3.46
C VAL A 279 5.59 23.73 4.12
N GLY A 280 5.06 22.59 3.71
CA GLY A 280 3.86 21.99 4.29
C GLY A 280 4.01 21.72 5.79
N THR A 281 5.09 21.06 6.20
CA THR A 281 5.38 20.79 7.62
C THR A 281 5.55 22.09 8.41
N SER A 282 6.18 23.11 7.83
CA SER A 282 6.33 24.42 8.48
C SER A 282 4.98 25.12 8.67
N MET A 283 4.09 25.04 7.67
CA MET A 283 2.74 25.58 7.76
C MET A 283 1.89 24.84 8.80
N ASP A 284 1.97 23.51 8.85
CA ASP A 284 1.26 22.70 9.85
C ASP A 284 1.72 23.04 11.27
N HIS A 285 3.03 23.19 11.50
CA HIS A 285 3.55 23.64 12.78
C HIS A 285 3.08 25.06 13.13
N ALA A 286 3.12 25.99 12.18
CA ALA A 286 2.66 27.37 12.40
C ALA A 286 1.18 27.41 12.79
N ALA A 287 0.32 26.66 12.09
CA ALA A 287 -1.09 26.54 12.41
C ALA A 287 -1.30 25.88 13.79
N GLY A 288 -0.58 24.80 14.09
CA GLY A 288 -0.65 24.09 15.35
C GLY A 288 -0.24 24.96 16.55
N TYR A 289 0.89 25.67 16.46
CA TYR A 289 1.34 26.59 17.51
C TYR A 289 0.40 27.79 17.67
N SER A 290 -0.08 28.36 16.57
CA SER A 290 -1.06 29.44 16.62
C SER A 290 -2.35 29.01 17.32
N TRP A 291 -2.83 27.80 17.02
CA TRP A 291 -3.99 27.21 17.67
C TRP A 291 -3.74 26.94 19.16
N LEU A 292 -2.57 26.41 19.52
CA LEU A 292 -2.18 26.16 20.91
C LEU A 292 -2.17 27.46 21.74
N VAL A 293 -1.61 28.53 21.19
CA VAL A 293 -1.60 29.87 21.83
C VAL A 293 -3.03 30.40 21.94
N ALA A 294 -3.84 30.31 20.89
CA ALA A 294 -5.20 30.85 20.90
C ALA A 294 -6.11 30.13 21.91
N THR A 295 -5.98 28.81 22.02
CA THR A 295 -6.95 27.98 22.76
C THR A 295 -6.54 27.66 24.19
N THR A 296 -5.24 27.70 24.52
CA THR A 296 -4.76 27.28 25.85
C THR A 296 -4.17 28.42 26.67
N ARG A 297 -4.23 28.31 27.99
CA ARG A 297 -3.54 29.25 28.91
C ARG A 297 -2.03 29.03 28.88
N VAL A 298 -1.61 27.76 28.82
CA VAL A 298 -0.19 27.36 28.76
C VAL A 298 0.49 27.95 27.52
N GLY A 299 -0.13 27.83 26.34
CA GLY A 299 0.41 28.39 25.10
C GLY A 299 0.63 29.90 25.17
N ARG A 300 -0.30 30.66 25.78
CA ARG A 300 -0.14 32.11 25.99
C ARG A 300 0.99 32.45 26.95
N LEU A 301 1.14 31.71 28.05
CA LEU A 301 2.21 31.92 29.01
C LEU A 301 3.60 31.64 28.41
N VAL A 302 3.72 30.58 27.61
CA VAL A 302 4.97 30.27 26.89
C VAL A 302 5.33 31.40 25.93
N LEU A 303 4.37 31.90 25.14
CA LEU A 303 4.61 33.02 24.23
C LEU A 303 5.07 34.29 24.96
N LEU A 304 4.40 34.64 26.07
CA LEU A 304 4.78 35.80 26.89
C LEU A 304 6.19 35.63 27.47
N GLY A 305 6.54 34.44 27.94
CA GLY A 305 7.88 34.12 28.43
C GLY A 305 8.96 34.26 27.35
N MET A 306 8.70 33.79 26.14
CA MET A 306 9.63 33.94 25.01
C MET A 306 9.83 35.40 24.61
N LEU A 307 8.77 36.20 24.59
CA LEU A 307 8.86 37.64 24.30
C LEU A 307 9.65 38.38 25.39
N ALA A 308 9.46 38.02 26.66
CA ALA A 308 10.21 38.60 27.77
C ALA A 308 11.72 38.29 27.68
N LEU A 309 12.07 37.02 27.40
CA LEU A 309 13.47 36.61 27.20
C LEU A 309 14.11 37.29 25.99
N GLY A 310 13.40 37.37 24.86
CA GLY A 310 13.88 38.05 23.67
C GLY A 310 14.09 39.55 23.88
N GLY A 311 13.15 40.21 24.58
CA GLY A 311 13.28 41.61 24.97
C GLY A 311 14.46 41.86 25.91
N TRP A 312 14.67 40.99 26.89
CA TRP A 312 15.81 41.06 27.80
C TRP A 312 17.15 40.93 27.05
N ALA A 313 17.28 39.93 26.18
CA ALA A 313 18.50 39.73 25.38
C ALA A 313 18.79 40.93 24.44
N ALA A 314 17.75 41.52 23.84
CA ALA A 314 17.91 42.70 23.00
C ALA A 314 18.39 43.93 23.78
N LEU A 315 17.91 44.11 25.02
CA LEU A 315 18.35 45.19 25.91
C LEU A 315 19.81 45.02 26.35
N GLU A 316 20.25 43.80 26.69
CA GLU A 316 21.67 43.55 27.00
C GLU A 316 22.58 43.81 25.80
N LEU A 317 22.18 43.38 24.60
CA LEU A 317 22.92 43.64 23.37
C LEU A 317 23.00 45.13 23.02
N TRP A 318 21.98 45.91 23.38
CA TRP A 318 21.98 47.37 23.21
C TRP A 318 22.85 48.06 24.26
N ALA A 319 22.79 47.61 25.52
CA ALA A 319 23.57 48.16 26.62
C ALA A 319 25.08 47.84 26.54
N SER A 320 25.47 46.86 25.72
CA SER A 320 26.87 46.46 25.49
C SER A 320 27.54 47.15 24.30
N ARG A 321 26.85 48.09 23.62
CA ARG A 321 27.40 48.96 22.57
C ARG A 321 27.70 50.36 23.11
#